data_AF-A0A1H7IV22-F1
#
_entry.id   AF-A0A1H7IV22-F1
#
_cell.length_a   1.000
_cell.length_b   1.000
_cell.length_c   1.000
_cell.angle_alpha   90.00
_cell.angle_beta   90.00
_cell.angle_gamma   90.00
#
_symmetry.space_group_name_H-M   'P 1'
#
loop_
_entity.id
_entity.type
_entity.pdbx_description
1 polymer ?
#
loop_
_entity_poly.entity_id
_entity_poly.type
_entity_poly.pdbx_seq_one_letter_code
_entity_poly.pdbx_strand_id
1 'polypeptide(L)'
;MTNPAEAHRPSVIRVVEHPDELNPRGITITCPSCGARRDWLLLETRGRTFVRCRCAHEWKEADLDLDYFNANFCYPDRTWPDSRDAMIAMGFDGLLAGAVWS
;
A
#
# COMPACT_ATOMS: atom_id res chain seq x y z
N MET A 1 16.49 22.67 -24.60
CA MET A 1 17.16 22.60 -23.29
C MET A 1 16.21 21.90 -22.34
N THR A 2 16.35 20.58 -22.18
CA THR A 2 15.52 19.81 -21.24
C THR A 2 16.03 20.09 -19.84
N ASN A 3 15.17 20.62 -18.96
CA ASN A 3 15.54 20.93 -17.58
C ASN A 3 15.87 19.61 -16.84
N PRO A 4 17.11 19.40 -16.36
CA PRO A 4 17.49 18.17 -15.66
C PRO A 4 16.73 17.97 -14.33
N ALA A 5 16.03 19.01 -13.83
CA ALA A 5 15.17 18.90 -12.65
C ALA A 5 13.84 18.17 -12.90
N GLU A 6 13.38 18.00 -14.15
CA GLU A 6 12.16 17.23 -14.44
C GLU A 6 12.39 15.71 -14.46
N ALA A 7 13.65 15.27 -14.57
CA ALA A 7 14.00 13.84 -14.60
C ALA A 7 13.97 13.16 -13.22
N HIS A 8 13.75 13.94 -12.15
CA HIS A 8 13.80 13.45 -10.77
C HIS A 8 12.61 13.96 -9.95
N ARG A 9 11.40 14.02 -10.53
CA ARG A 9 10.21 14.04 -9.67
C ARG A 9 10.25 12.74 -8.86
N PRO A 10 10.47 12.78 -7.52
CA PRO A 10 10.38 11.58 -6.73
C PRO A 10 9.03 10.96 -7.05
N SER A 11 9.04 9.67 -7.38
CA SER A 11 7.80 8.97 -7.64
C SER A 11 7.02 9.03 -6.34
N VAL A 12 6.05 9.93 -6.23
CA VAL A 12 5.29 10.12 -5.01
C VAL A 12 4.58 8.79 -4.76
N ILE A 13 5.02 8.06 -3.74
CA ILE A 13 4.35 6.86 -3.30
C ILE A 13 3.28 7.34 -2.33
N ARG A 14 2.01 7.14 -2.70
CA ARG A 14 0.90 7.35 -1.76
C ARG A 14 0.78 6.09 -0.94
N VAL A 15 0.76 6.26 0.38
CA VAL A 15 0.69 5.16 1.33
C VAL A 15 -0.54 5.36 2.18
N VAL A 16 -1.39 4.33 2.25
CA VAL A 16 -2.63 4.35 3.01
C VAL A 16 -2.71 3.08 3.84
N GLU A 17 -2.89 3.25 5.15
CA GLU A 17 -3.20 2.14 6.05
C GLU A 17 -4.68 1.78 5.89
N HIS A 18 -4.98 0.49 5.77
CA HIS A 18 -6.34 -0.02 5.67
C HIS A 18 -6.52 -1.18 6.65
N PRO A 19 -6.99 -0.90 7.89
CA PRO A 19 -7.06 -1.90 8.94
C PRO A 19 -8.14 -2.96 8.69
N ASP A 20 -9.20 -2.63 7.95
CA ASP A 20 -10.35 -3.51 7.72
C ASP A 20 -10.17 -4.48 6.54
N GLU A 21 -11.16 -5.35 6.34
CA GLU A 21 -11.22 -6.20 5.15
C GLU A 21 -11.30 -5.38 3.86
N LEU A 22 -10.47 -5.75 2.89
CA LEU A 22 -10.38 -5.06 1.61
C LEU A 22 -11.14 -5.87 0.57
N ASN A 23 -12.20 -5.27 0.02
CA ASN A 23 -13.16 -5.94 -0.86
C ASN A 23 -13.27 -5.23 -2.22
N PRO A 24 -12.19 -5.13 -3.03
CA PRO A 24 -12.29 -4.53 -4.34
C PRO A 24 -13.28 -5.36 -5.16
N ARG A 25 -14.26 -4.67 -5.75
CA ARG A 25 -15.31 -5.28 -6.59
C ARG A 25 -16.11 -6.41 -5.89
N GLY A 26 -16.11 -6.45 -4.56
CA GLY A 26 -16.90 -7.39 -3.76
C GLY A 26 -16.22 -8.73 -3.46
N ILE A 27 -14.93 -8.90 -3.78
CA ILE A 27 -14.16 -10.10 -3.41
C ILE A 27 -13.20 -9.74 -2.29
N THR A 28 -13.27 -10.46 -1.16
CA THR A 28 -12.35 -10.23 -0.05
C THR A 28 -10.94 -10.67 -0.41
N ILE A 29 -10.02 -9.72 -0.33
CA ILE A 29 -8.60 -9.99 -0.47
C ILE A 29 -8.10 -10.81 0.71
N THR A 30 -7.25 -11.80 0.40
CA THR A 30 -6.54 -12.62 1.38
C THR A 30 -5.07 -12.64 1.02
N CYS A 31 -4.19 -12.52 2.00
CA CYS A 31 -2.75 -12.56 1.78
C CYS A 31 -2.37 -13.97 1.30
N PRO A 32 -1.78 -14.13 0.10
CA PRO A 32 -1.43 -15.46 -0.40
C PRO A 32 -0.28 -16.11 0.38
N SER A 33 0.47 -15.33 1.19
CA SER A 33 1.58 -15.85 2.00
C SER A 33 1.16 -16.30 3.40
N CYS A 34 0.21 -15.63 4.05
CA CYS A 34 -0.14 -15.92 5.45
C CYS A 34 -1.65 -16.11 5.72
N GLY A 35 -2.51 -15.90 4.73
CA GLY A 35 -3.95 -16.06 4.87
C GLY A 35 -4.67 -14.93 5.62
N ALA A 36 -3.99 -13.84 5.97
CA ALA A 36 -4.62 -12.68 6.60
C ALA A 36 -5.68 -12.05 5.67
N ARG A 37 -6.75 -11.46 6.24
CA ARG A 37 -7.86 -10.82 5.50
C ARG A 37 -8.01 -9.32 5.77
N ARG A 38 -7.20 -8.77 6.68
CA ARG A 38 -7.24 -7.40 7.19
C ARG A 38 -5.82 -6.87 7.41
N ASP A 39 -5.69 -5.67 7.95
CA ASP A 39 -4.39 -5.04 8.25
C ASP A 39 -3.51 -4.88 6.99
N TRP A 40 -3.95 -4.04 6.06
CA TRP A 40 -3.29 -3.80 4.79
C TRP A 40 -2.58 -2.46 4.74
N LEU A 41 -1.49 -2.41 3.96
CA LEU A 41 -0.86 -1.18 3.52
C LEU A 41 -1.03 -1.07 2.01
N LEU A 42 -1.76 -0.06 1.55
CA LEU A 42 -1.96 0.22 0.14
C LEU A 42 -0.89 1.20 -0.32
N LEU A 43 -0.20 0.84 -1.40
CA LEU A 43 0.87 1.63 -1.99
C LEU A 43 0.46 1.98 -3.41
N GLU A 44 0.25 3.26 -3.71
CA GLU A 44 0.07 3.70 -5.09
C GLU A 44 1.35 4.41 -5.57
N THR A 45 1.87 3.95 -6.71
CA THR A 45 2.98 4.58 -7.39
C THR A 45 2.83 4.50 -8.90
N ARG A 46 2.98 5.63 -9.59
CA ARG A 46 2.95 5.74 -11.07
C ARG A 46 1.70 5.09 -11.70
N GLY A 47 0.55 5.23 -11.06
CA GLY A 47 -0.73 4.68 -11.51
C GLY A 47 -0.89 3.18 -11.27
N ARG A 48 -0.08 2.59 -10.38
CA ARG A 48 -0.16 1.19 -9.99
C ARG A 48 -0.35 1.08 -8.50
N THR A 49 -1.30 0.25 -8.11
CA THR A 49 -1.57 -0.03 -6.71
C THR A 49 -1.03 -1.39 -6.31
N PHE A 50 -0.39 -1.42 -5.15
CA PHE A 50 0.11 -2.62 -4.51
C PHE A 50 -0.55 -2.75 -3.15
N VAL A 51 -0.76 -4.00 -2.75
CA VAL A 51 -1.23 -4.33 -1.42
C VAL A 51 -0.08 -5.02 -0.70
N ARG A 52 0.20 -4.57 0.51
CA ARG A 52 1.21 -5.15 1.38
C ARG A 52 0.58 -5.59 2.68
N CYS A 53 0.85 -6.83 3.05
CA CYS A 53 0.44 -7.41 4.34
C CYS A 53 1.48 -7.11 5.43
N ARG A 54 1.07 -7.13 6.70
CA ARG A 54 1.99 -7.06 7.85
C ARG A 54 3.08 -8.15 7.84
N CYS A 55 2.86 -9.27 7.16
CA CYS A 55 3.87 -10.31 6.95
C CYS A 55 4.95 -9.94 5.92
N ALA A 56 5.00 -8.68 5.48
CA ALA A 56 5.88 -8.15 4.43
C ALA A 56 5.62 -8.70 3.02
N HIS A 57 4.62 -9.55 2.82
CA HIS A 57 4.23 -9.97 1.48
C HIS A 57 3.53 -8.82 0.75
N GLU A 58 4.04 -8.49 -0.43
CA GLU A 58 3.56 -7.41 -1.28
C GLU A 58 3.27 -7.96 -2.67
N TRP A 59 2.12 -7.56 -3.22
CA TRP A 59 1.74 -7.94 -4.57
C TRP A 59 0.99 -6.81 -5.26
N LYS A 60 1.03 -6.83 -6.60
CA LYS A 60 0.20 -5.95 -7.40
C LYS A 60 -1.21 -6.52 -7.42
N GLU A 61 -2.17 -5.75 -6.93
CA GLU A 61 -3.58 -6.13 -6.98
C GLU A 61 -4.19 -5.66 -8.31
N ALA A 62 -4.81 -6.57 -9.05
CA ALA A 62 -5.34 -6.27 -10.39
C ALA A 62 -6.69 -5.55 -10.31
N ASP A 63 -7.50 -5.90 -9.31
CA ASP A 63 -8.85 -5.34 -9.13
C ASP A 63 -8.85 -3.98 -8.41
N LEU A 64 -7.69 -3.57 -7.89
CA LEU A 64 -7.48 -2.31 -7.19
C LEU A 64 -6.75 -1.32 -8.11
N ASP A 65 -7.44 -0.94 -9.19
CA ASP A 65 -6.94 0.04 -10.15
C ASP A 65 -6.84 1.46 -9.55
N LEU A 66 -6.21 2.37 -10.31
CA LEU A 66 -5.99 3.75 -9.87
C LEU A 66 -7.32 4.50 -9.62
N ASP A 67 -8.37 4.19 -10.38
CA ASP A 67 -9.67 4.84 -10.26
C ASP A 67 -10.35 4.41 -8.96
N TYR A 68 -10.33 3.12 -8.64
CA TYR A 68 -10.78 2.60 -7.35
C TYR A 68 -9.97 3.19 -6.19
N PHE A 69 -8.64 3.23 -6.32
CA PHE A 69 -7.78 3.82 -5.28
C PHE A 69 -8.10 5.30 -5.04
N ASN A 70 -8.22 6.10 -6.10
CA ASN A 70 -8.55 7.52 -5.99
C ASN A 70 -9.95 7.77 -5.43
N ALA A 71 -10.92 6.90 -5.73
CA ALA A 71 -12.28 7.02 -5.23
C ALA A 71 -12.38 6.71 -3.72
N ASN A 72 -11.53 5.83 -3.19
CA ASN A 72 -11.67 5.28 -1.84
C ASN A 72 -10.55 5.70 -0.86
N PHE A 73 -9.35 6.03 -1.35
CA PHE A 73 -8.12 6.12 -0.53
C PHE A 73 -7.29 7.39 -0.82
N CYS A 74 -7.92 8.49 -1.21
CA CYS A 74 -7.22 9.69 -1.73
C CYS A 74 -6.51 10.56 -0.67
N TYR A 75 -6.54 10.21 0.61
CA TYR A 75 -5.89 11.00 1.66
C TYR A 75 -4.57 10.34 2.06
N PRO A 76 -3.40 10.92 1.74
CA PRO A 76 -2.17 10.45 2.33
C PRO A 76 -2.19 10.80 3.82
N ASP A 77 -2.41 9.80 4.68
CA ASP A 77 -2.41 10.00 6.13
C ASP A 77 -1.05 10.54 6.61
N ARG A 78 0.04 10.12 5.95
CA ARG A 78 1.42 10.55 6.23
C ARG A 78 2.29 10.52 4.98
N THR A 79 3.24 11.45 4.89
CA THR A 79 4.28 11.46 3.85
C THR A 79 5.62 11.01 4.44
N TRP A 80 6.33 10.15 3.72
CA TRP A 80 7.62 9.59 4.13
C TRP A 80 8.70 9.88 3.09
N PRO A 81 9.95 10.17 3.51
CA PRO A 81 11.06 10.41 2.59
C PRO A 81 11.54 9.13 1.88
N ASP A 82 11.33 7.98 2.51
CA ASP A 82 11.65 6.66 1.98
C ASP A 82 10.54 5.64 2.31
N SER A 83 10.28 4.72 1.38
CA SER A 83 9.22 3.72 1.55
C SER A 83 9.57 2.66 2.57
N ARG A 84 10.85 2.33 2.76
CA ARG A 84 11.28 1.35 3.77
C ARG A 84 11.05 1.88 5.17
N ASP A 85 11.43 3.12 5.43
CA ASP A 85 11.20 3.78 6.72
C ASP A 85 9.70 3.84 7.04
N ALA A 86 8.87 4.12 6.03
CA ALA A 86 7.41 4.06 6.16
C ALA A 86 6.94 2.66 6.61
N MET A 87 7.38 1.60 5.93
CA MET A 87 6.98 0.23 6.24
C MET A 87 7.40 -0.18 7.65
N ILE A 88 8.60 0.20 8.10
CA ILE A 88 9.08 -0.09 9.46
C ILE A 88 8.24 0.67 10.49
N ALA A 89 8.06 1.98 10.30
CA ALA A 89 7.33 2.82 11.25
C ALA A 89 5.86 2.42 11.40
N MET A 90 5.24 1.88 10.35
CA MET A 90 3.85 1.41 10.35
C MET A 90 3.71 -0.09 10.71
N GLY A 91 4.82 -0.82 10.86
CA GLY A 91 4.81 -2.23 11.26
C GLY A 91 4.39 -3.19 10.13
N PHE A 92 4.76 -2.87 8.88
CA PHE A 92 4.59 -3.68 7.68
C PHE A 92 5.91 -4.28 7.17
N ASP A 93 6.92 -4.35 8.04
CA ASP A 93 8.26 -4.89 7.77
C ASP A 93 8.35 -6.42 7.97
N GLY A 94 7.26 -7.07 8.38
CA GLY A 94 7.22 -8.51 8.62
C GLY A 94 7.29 -8.88 10.10
N LEU A 95 7.70 -7.96 10.98
CA LEU A 95 7.83 -8.23 12.42
C LEU A 95 6.49 -8.57 13.08
N LEU A 96 5.41 -8.01 12.53
CA LEU A 96 4.03 -8.21 12.99
C LEU A 96 3.27 -9.26 12.17
N ALA A 97 3.97 -10.20 11.52
CA ALA A 97 3.34 -11.30 10.81
C ALA A 97 2.39 -12.09 11.74
N GLY A 98 1.11 -12.12 11.40
CA GLY A 98 0.09 -12.81 12.20
C GLY A 98 -0.39 -12.05 13.44
N ALA A 99 0.19 -10.89 13.75
CA ALA A 99 -0.38 -9.97 14.73
C ALA A 99 -1.57 -9.25 14.09
N VAL A 100 -2.68 -9.23 14.82
CA VAL A 100 -3.88 -8.51 14.42
C VAL A 100 -4.21 -7.47 15.47
N TRP A 101 -4.56 -6.26 15.05
CA TRP A 101 -5.02 -5.24 15.99
C TRP A 101 -6.45 -5.61 16.46
N SER A 102 -6.67 -5.50 17.77
CA SER A 102 -7.96 -5.80 18.43
C SER A 102 -8.81 -4.55 18.53
#